data_AF-A0A430UST0-F1
#
_entry.id   AF-A0A430UST0-F1
#
_cell.length_a   1.000
_cell.length_b   1.000
_cell.length_c   1.000
_cell.angle_alpha   90.00
_cell.angle_beta   90.00
_cell.angle_gamma   90.00
#
_symmetry.space_group_name_H-M   'P 1'
#
loop_
_entity.id
_entity.type
_entity.pdbx_description
1 polymer ?
#
loop_
_entity_poly.entity_id
_entity_poly.type
_entity_poly.pdbx_seq_one_letter_code
_entity_poly.pdbx_strand_id
1 'polypeptide(L)'
;MKVRKGLTLIEVLLALSLLSLVLLALNASLVSNLGATAEAGLRTQAVQILNYLGRRVVAGELLPAPGTPLVYGYGSLKQSFPELTRESYQANPDLYRASIRNLGLPSWAQSLNLPIHEYEIQVCFRKAGGESCTRAHTFSAIPGQGEQAPPLPGIN
;
A
#
# COMPACT_ATOMS: atom_id res chain seq x y z
N MET A 1 -56.01 35.90 5.59
CA MET A 1 -54.86 36.55 6.27
C MET A 1 -54.04 35.49 6.98
N LYS A 2 -52.78 35.25 6.59
CA LYS A 2 -51.87 34.33 7.29
C LYS A 2 -51.31 35.06 8.52
N VAL A 3 -51.69 34.64 9.71
CA VAL A 3 -51.11 35.15 10.97
C VAL A 3 -49.64 34.70 11.04
N ARG A 4 -48.70 35.64 11.04
CA ARG A 4 -47.30 35.35 11.34
C ARG A 4 -47.19 35.09 12.84
N LYS A 5 -47.10 33.83 13.24
CA LYS A 5 -46.78 33.45 14.63
C LYS A 5 -45.28 33.72 14.86
N GLY A 6 -44.95 34.57 15.82
CA GLY A 6 -43.58 34.75 16.30
C GLY A 6 -43.15 33.53 17.10
N LEU A 7 -41.86 33.15 17.04
CA LEU A 7 -41.34 32.03 17.82
C LEU A 7 -41.36 32.35 19.31
N THR A 8 -41.77 31.37 20.10
CA THR A 8 -41.64 31.42 21.56
C THR A 8 -40.19 31.17 21.97
N LEU A 9 -39.77 31.69 23.14
CA LEU A 9 -38.40 31.49 23.66
C LEU A 9 -38.02 30.00 23.76
N ILE A 10 -39.00 29.16 24.13
CA ILE A 10 -38.85 27.71 24.21
C ILE A 10 -38.59 27.10 22.83
N GLU A 11 -39.34 27.50 21.79
CA GLU A 11 -39.09 27.03 20.42
C GLU A 11 -37.70 27.41 19.91
N VAL A 12 -37.20 28.60 20.26
CA VAL A 12 -35.84 29.02 19.86
C VAL A 12 -34.78 28.14 20.54
N LEU A 13 -34.92 27.87 21.84
CA LEU A 13 -33.98 26.99 22.56
C LEU A 13 -34.03 25.55 22.03
N LEU A 14 -35.22 25.04 21.72
CA LEU A 14 -35.40 23.73 21.10
C LEU A 14 -34.78 23.68 19.70
N ALA A 15 -34.97 24.71 18.89
CA ALA A 15 -34.37 24.80 17.57
C ALA A 15 -32.84 24.84 17.65
N LEU A 16 -32.27 25.63 18.56
CA LEU A 16 -30.81 25.73 18.75
C LEU A 16 -30.19 24.42 19.25
N SER A 17 -30.85 23.71 20.16
CA SER A 17 -30.36 22.42 20.66
C SER A 17 -30.40 21.33 19.59
N LEU A 18 -31.49 21.25 18.81
CA LEU A 18 -31.59 20.35 17.66
C LEU A 18 -30.53 20.69 16.60
N LEU A 19 -30.34 21.98 16.30
CA LEU A 19 -29.33 22.42 15.35
C LEU A 19 -27.92 22.00 15.81
N SER A 20 -27.60 22.18 17.10
CA SER A 20 -26.32 21.78 17.68
C SER A 20 -26.08 20.27 17.56
N LEU A 21 -27.09 19.44 17.86
CA LEU A 21 -27.02 17.99 17.71
C LEU A 21 -26.78 17.56 16.26
N VAL A 22 -27.48 18.18 15.31
CA VAL A 22 -27.30 17.91 13.88
C VAL A 22 -25.89 18.29 13.43
N LEU A 23 -25.40 19.45 13.82
CA LEU A 23 -24.02 19.90 13.54
C LEU A 23 -22.98 18.93 14.10
N LEU A 24 -23.18 18.43 15.32
CA LEU A 24 -22.27 17.48 15.95
C LEU A 24 -22.22 16.15 15.19
N ALA A 25 -23.38 15.62 14.82
CA ALA A 25 -23.51 14.39 14.04
C ALA A 25 -22.89 14.52 12.63
N LEU A 26 -23.09 15.68 11.98
CA LEU A 26 -22.48 15.95 10.68
C LEU A 26 -20.95 15.99 10.77
N ASN A 27 -20.41 16.70 11.77
CA ASN A 27 -18.97 16.79 11.98
C ASN A 27 -18.34 15.43 12.27
N ALA A 28 -18.97 14.60 13.11
CA ALA A 28 -18.52 13.23 13.37
C ALA A 28 -18.49 12.38 12.09
N SER A 29 -19.52 12.52 11.25
CA SER A 29 -19.63 11.79 9.98
C SER A 29 -18.57 12.23 8.97
N LEU A 30 -18.29 13.53 8.88
CA LEU A 30 -17.22 14.07 8.03
C LEU A 30 -15.85 13.55 8.45
N VAL A 31 -15.52 13.60 9.75
CA VAL A 31 -14.25 13.08 10.26
C VAL A 31 -14.11 11.59 9.99
N SER A 32 -15.18 10.81 10.20
CA SER A 32 -15.18 9.38 9.91
C SER A 32 -14.95 9.09 8.42
N ASN A 33 -15.62 9.83 7.52
CA ASN A 33 -15.46 9.66 6.08
C ASN A 33 -14.06 10.06 5.60
N LEU A 34 -13.47 11.12 6.16
CA LEU A 34 -12.09 11.51 5.86
C LEU A 34 -11.10 10.42 6.29
N GLY A 35 -11.30 9.82 7.47
CA GLY A 35 -10.48 8.70 7.94
C GLY A 35 -10.56 7.48 7.02
N ALA A 36 -11.78 7.09 6.63
CA ALA A 36 -12.00 5.96 5.72
C ALA A 36 -11.37 6.20 4.33
N THR A 37 -11.49 7.43 3.80
CA THR A 37 -10.91 7.81 2.50
C THR A 37 -9.39 7.83 2.54
N ALA A 38 -8.79 8.31 3.64
CA ALA A 38 -7.35 8.32 3.82
C ALA A 38 -6.76 6.90 3.89
N GLU A 39 -7.40 5.98 4.62
CA GLU A 39 -6.95 4.58 4.70
C GLU A 39 -7.07 3.85 3.36
N ALA A 40 -8.16 4.08 2.60
CA ALA A 40 -8.33 3.53 1.26
C ALA A 40 -7.24 4.03 0.28
N GLY A 41 -6.86 5.32 0.39
CA GLY A 41 -5.77 5.91 -0.39
C GLY A 41 -4.42 5.26 -0.08
N LEU A 42 -4.07 5.14 1.20
CA LEU A 42 -2.81 4.50 1.63
C LEU A 42 -2.72 3.03 1.19
N ARG A 43 -3.84 2.30 1.26
CA ARG A 43 -3.88 0.90 0.83
C ARG A 43 -3.68 0.75 -0.68
N THR A 44 -4.31 1.62 -1.48
CA THR A 44 -4.14 1.62 -2.95
C THR A 44 -2.69 1.88 -3.34
N GLN A 45 -2.06 2.87 -2.70
CA GLN A 45 -0.65 3.19 -2.91
C GLN A 45 0.28 2.04 -2.46
N ALA A 46 -0.01 1.39 -1.33
CA ALA A 46 0.75 0.23 -0.88
C ALA A 46 0.72 -0.91 -1.92
N VAL A 47 -0.41 -1.11 -2.60
CA VAL A 47 -0.54 -2.08 -3.70
C VAL A 47 0.25 -1.64 -4.94
N GLN A 48 0.28 -0.35 -5.27
CA GLN A 48 1.11 0.16 -6.37
C GLN A 48 2.60 -0.08 -6.12
N ILE A 49 3.09 0.23 -4.92
CA ILE A 49 4.48 -0.04 -4.51
C ILE A 49 4.75 -1.55 -4.54
N LEU A 50 3.82 -2.37 -4.04
CA LEU A 50 3.94 -3.83 -4.08
C LEU A 50 4.05 -4.35 -5.52
N ASN A 51 3.23 -3.84 -6.45
CA ASN A 51 3.27 -4.25 -7.86
C ASN A 51 4.59 -3.84 -8.52
N TYR A 52 5.10 -2.65 -8.20
CA TYR A 52 6.40 -2.18 -8.65
C TYR A 52 7.53 -3.11 -8.21
N LEU A 53 7.59 -3.42 -6.90
CA LEU A 53 8.59 -4.33 -6.35
C LEU A 53 8.42 -5.73 -6.92
N GLY A 54 7.18 -6.19 -7.12
CA GLY A 54 6.87 -7.47 -7.77
C GLY A 54 7.47 -7.58 -9.16
N ARG A 55 7.34 -6.53 -10.00
CA ARG A 55 7.98 -6.51 -11.33
C ARG A 55 9.49 -6.64 -11.24
N ARG A 56 10.14 -5.98 -10.29
CA ARG A 56 11.60 -6.07 -10.09
C ARG A 56 12.04 -7.45 -9.59
N VAL A 57 11.26 -8.10 -8.73
CA VAL A 57 11.51 -9.49 -8.31
C VAL A 57 11.39 -10.44 -9.49
N VAL A 58 10.32 -10.33 -10.29
CA VAL A 58 10.12 -11.15 -11.50
C VAL A 58 11.21 -10.90 -12.54
N ALA A 59 11.68 -9.66 -12.67
CA ALA A 59 12.80 -9.29 -13.54
C ALA A 59 14.17 -9.79 -13.03
N GLY A 60 14.24 -10.35 -11.81
CA GLY A 60 15.48 -10.89 -11.24
C GLY A 60 16.39 -9.86 -10.57
N GLU A 61 15.93 -8.62 -10.38
CA GLU A 61 16.74 -7.54 -9.80
C GLU A 61 16.78 -7.58 -8.27
N LEU A 62 15.70 -8.02 -7.64
CA LEU A 62 15.52 -8.03 -6.18
C LEU A 62 15.34 -9.45 -5.65
N LEU A 63 16.41 -10.24 -5.69
CA LEU A 63 16.40 -11.65 -5.27
C LEU A 63 17.19 -11.84 -3.97
N PRO A 64 16.58 -11.69 -2.79
CA PRO A 64 17.24 -12.02 -1.52
C PRO A 64 17.62 -13.49 -1.46
N ALA A 65 18.75 -13.79 -0.82
CA ALA A 65 19.05 -15.17 -0.42
C ALA A 65 18.04 -15.67 0.64
N PRO A 66 17.78 -16.99 0.70
CA PRO A 66 16.95 -17.58 1.76
C PRO A 66 17.44 -17.19 3.15
N GLY A 67 16.52 -16.78 4.02
CA GLY A 67 16.84 -16.36 5.40
C GLY A 67 17.37 -14.93 5.55
N THR A 68 17.71 -14.23 4.46
CA THR A 68 18.20 -12.84 4.48
C THR A 68 17.25 -11.91 3.73
N PRO A 69 16.17 -11.43 4.36
CA PRO A 69 15.20 -10.59 3.68
C PRO A 69 15.77 -9.22 3.34
N LEU A 70 15.40 -8.69 2.17
CA LEU A 70 15.62 -7.28 1.86
C LEU A 70 14.54 -6.48 2.60
N VAL A 71 14.94 -5.53 3.44
CA VAL A 71 14.03 -4.70 4.21
C VAL A 71 14.34 -3.23 3.96
N TYR A 72 13.33 -2.52 3.47
CA TYR A 72 13.36 -1.07 3.26
C TYR A 72 12.47 -0.42 4.32
N GLY A 73 13.09 0.23 5.30
CA GLY A 73 12.40 0.96 6.35
C GLY A 73 11.63 2.18 5.84
N TYR A 74 10.79 2.75 6.70
CA TYR A 74 10.16 4.05 6.45
C TYR A 74 11.22 5.10 6.11
N GLY A 75 10.96 5.91 5.08
CA GLY A 75 11.89 6.94 4.59
C GLY A 75 13.05 6.46 3.72
N SER A 76 13.20 5.14 3.49
CA SER A 76 14.31 4.60 2.68
C SER A 76 13.92 4.23 1.25
N LEU A 77 12.62 4.04 0.98
CA LEU A 77 12.12 3.57 -0.30
C LEU A 77 12.42 4.55 -1.44
N LYS A 78 12.29 5.86 -1.20
CA LYS A 78 12.56 6.88 -2.23
C LYS A 78 14.03 6.93 -2.66
N GLN A 79 14.95 6.69 -1.71
CA GLN A 79 16.38 6.65 -2.00
C GLN A 79 16.76 5.38 -2.77
N SER A 80 16.16 4.25 -2.39
CA SER A 80 16.42 2.95 -3.03
C SER A 80 15.76 2.83 -4.40
N PHE A 81 14.61 3.49 -4.59
CA PHE A 81 13.80 3.42 -5.81
C PHE A 81 13.26 4.81 -6.20
N PRO A 82 14.10 5.69 -6.78
CA PRO A 82 13.69 7.05 -7.15
C PRO A 82 12.49 7.08 -8.11
N GLU A 83 12.38 6.08 -8.98
CA GLU A 83 11.32 5.96 -10.00
C GLU A 83 9.92 5.73 -9.41
N LEU A 84 9.81 5.25 -8.15
CA LEU A 84 8.51 5.09 -7.47
C LEU A 84 7.72 6.40 -7.43
N THR A 85 8.41 7.54 -7.34
CA THR A 85 7.76 8.86 -7.31
C THR A 85 7.12 9.25 -8.64
N ARG A 86 7.60 8.69 -9.76
CA ARG A 86 7.07 8.91 -11.11
C ARG A 86 5.92 7.96 -11.42
N GLU A 87 6.07 6.68 -11.06
CA GLU A 87 5.07 5.65 -11.38
C GLU A 87 3.86 5.64 -10.44
N SER A 88 4.02 6.06 -9.18
CA SER A 88 2.96 6.00 -8.18
C SER A 88 2.14 7.29 -8.06
N TYR A 89 2.16 8.16 -9.08
CA TYR A 89 1.35 9.39 -9.19
C TYR A 89 1.12 10.12 -7.85
N GLN A 90 2.17 10.76 -7.30
CA GLN A 90 2.15 11.56 -6.06
C GLN A 90 2.09 10.80 -4.73
N ALA A 91 2.12 9.45 -4.72
CA ALA A 91 2.35 8.72 -3.47
C ALA A 91 3.70 9.10 -2.86
N ASN A 92 3.74 9.41 -1.56
CA ASN A 92 5.00 9.61 -0.85
C ASN A 92 5.54 8.22 -0.42
N PRO A 93 6.59 7.66 -1.07
CA PRO A 93 7.07 6.32 -0.75
C PRO A 93 7.64 6.22 0.68
N ASP A 94 8.02 7.36 1.27
CA ASP A 94 8.61 7.42 2.61
C ASP A 94 7.62 7.02 3.72
N LEU A 95 6.31 7.05 3.42
CA LEU A 95 5.24 6.60 4.33
C LEU A 95 5.09 5.08 4.40
N TYR A 96 5.88 4.33 3.63
CA TYR A 96 5.78 2.89 3.50
C TYR A 96 7.08 2.20 3.94
N ARG A 97 6.91 0.97 4.43
CA ARG A 97 7.99 0.01 4.69
C ARG A 97 7.77 -1.17 3.76
N ALA A 98 8.82 -1.66 3.12
CA ALA A 98 8.74 -2.85 2.28
C ALA A 98 9.69 -3.93 2.77
N SER A 99 9.31 -5.19 2.56
CA SER A 99 10.21 -6.33 2.74
C SER A 99 9.99 -7.38 1.67
N ILE A 100 11.08 -7.98 1.21
CA ILE A 100 11.08 -9.07 0.24
C ILE A 100 11.77 -10.27 0.89
N ARG A 101 11.09 -11.41 0.91
CA ARG A 101 11.56 -12.66 1.53
C ARG A 101 11.60 -13.75 0.48
N ASN A 102 12.67 -14.52 0.47
CA ASN A 102 12.77 -15.74 -0.33
C ASN A 102 12.24 -16.91 0.51
N LEU A 103 11.15 -17.53 0.04
CA LEU A 103 10.50 -18.68 0.67
C LEU A 103 11.10 -20.02 0.20
N GLY A 104 12.02 -19.98 -0.77
CA GLY A 104 12.69 -21.15 -1.31
C GLY A 104 11.96 -21.79 -2.49
N LEU A 105 12.37 -23.00 -2.84
CA LEU A 105 11.78 -23.80 -3.91
C LEU A 105 10.39 -24.33 -3.45
N PRO A 106 9.29 -23.96 -4.13
CA PRO A 106 7.98 -24.50 -3.78
C PRO A 106 7.88 -25.98 -4.15
N SER A 107 7.11 -26.74 -3.37
CA SER A 107 7.02 -28.20 -3.49
C SER A 107 6.60 -28.69 -4.88
N TRP A 108 5.72 -27.95 -5.57
CA TRP A 108 5.30 -28.27 -6.93
C TRP A 108 6.43 -28.10 -7.96
N ALA A 109 7.30 -27.11 -7.77
CA ALA A 109 8.44 -26.86 -8.65
C ALA A 109 9.56 -27.87 -8.41
N GLN A 110 9.70 -28.34 -7.17
CA GLN A 110 10.62 -29.42 -6.81
C GLN A 110 10.30 -30.70 -7.58
N SER A 111 9.03 -31.09 -7.66
CA SER A 111 8.59 -32.27 -8.43
C SER A 111 8.88 -32.19 -9.92
N LEU A 112 8.97 -30.97 -10.46
CA LEU A 112 9.24 -30.70 -11.88
C LEU A 112 10.71 -30.33 -12.16
N ASN A 113 11.56 -30.32 -11.13
CA ASN A 113 12.95 -29.90 -11.20
C ASN A 113 13.13 -28.51 -11.86
N LEU A 114 12.24 -27.56 -11.55
CA LEU A 114 12.29 -26.20 -12.09
C LEU A 114 13.16 -25.30 -11.21
N PRO A 115 14.11 -24.52 -11.78
CA PRO A 115 15.00 -23.64 -11.03
C PRO A 115 14.33 -22.30 -10.67
N ILE A 116 13.24 -22.37 -9.88
CA ILE A 116 12.48 -21.19 -9.46
C ILE A 116 12.31 -21.16 -7.95
N HIS A 117 12.30 -19.96 -7.38
CA HIS A 117 12.00 -19.73 -5.98
C HIS A 117 10.72 -18.91 -5.84
N GLU A 118 9.99 -19.15 -4.75
CA GLU A 118 8.88 -18.33 -4.33
C GLU A 118 9.39 -17.16 -3.48
N TYR A 119 8.86 -15.97 -3.74
CA TYR A 119 9.19 -14.74 -3.03
C TYR A 119 7.91 -14.09 -2.47
N GLU A 120 7.95 -13.74 -1.19
CA GLU A 120 6.92 -12.93 -0.54
C GLU A 120 7.34 -11.48 -0.51
N ILE A 121 6.48 -10.60 -1.02
CA ILE A 121 6.64 -9.15 -0.99
C ILE A 121 5.59 -8.58 -0.06
N GLN A 122 6.01 -7.80 0.91
CA GLN A 122 5.14 -7.15 1.87
C GLN A 122 5.38 -5.64 1.88
N VAL A 123 4.31 -4.87 1.83
CA VAL A 123 4.35 -3.40 1.96
C VAL A 123 3.42 -2.98 3.08
N CYS A 124 3.95 -2.23 4.04
CA CYS A 124 3.25 -1.79 5.24
C CYS A 124 3.20 -0.26 5.33
N PHE A 125 2.09 0.27 5.82
CA PHE A 125 1.90 1.67 6.15
C PHE A 125 1.35 1.82 7.56
N ARG A 126 1.57 2.99 8.17
CA ARG A 126 1.07 3.28 9.51
C ARG A 126 -0.37 3.76 9.46
N LYS A 127 -1.20 3.27 10.38
CA LYS A 127 -2.55 3.76 10.65
C LYS A 127 -2.77 3.98 12.14
N ALA A 128 -3.88 4.64 12.50
CA ALA A 128 -4.25 4.81 13.91
C ALA A 128 -4.38 3.44 14.58
N GLY A 129 -3.49 3.16 15.53
CA GLY A 129 -3.46 1.90 16.28
C GLY A 129 -2.53 0.79 15.75
N GLY A 130 -1.76 1.01 14.67
CA GLY A 130 -0.74 0.03 14.25
C GLY A 130 -0.25 0.14 12.80
N GLU A 131 0.46 -0.90 12.35
CA GLU A 131 0.79 -1.07 10.93
C GLU A 131 -0.31 -1.87 10.21
N SER A 132 -0.61 -1.46 8.97
CA SER A 132 -1.42 -2.22 8.03
C SER A 132 -0.53 -2.66 6.87
N CYS A 133 -0.59 -3.93 6.50
CA CYS A 133 0.29 -4.50 5.48
C CYS A 133 -0.50 -5.20 4.38
N THR A 134 -0.04 -5.02 3.14
CA THR A 134 -0.45 -5.82 1.98
C THR A 134 0.68 -6.78 1.61
N ARG A 135 0.33 -7.99 1.16
CA ARG A 135 1.28 -9.05 0.81
C ARG A 135 0.94 -9.64 -0.56
N ALA A 136 1.97 -10.08 -1.27
CA ALA A 136 1.83 -10.86 -2.48
C ALA A 136 2.97 -11.86 -2.61
N HIS A 137 2.68 -12.93 -3.33
CA HIS A 137 3.64 -13.98 -3.65
C HIS A 137 3.95 -13.91 -5.15
N THR A 138 5.20 -14.14 -5.50
CA THR A 138 5.63 -14.24 -6.89
C THR A 138 6.71 -15.30 -7.03
N PHE A 139 6.98 -15.74 -8.25
CA PHE A 139 8.02 -16.72 -8.55
C PHE A 139 9.06 -16.10 -9.45
N SER A 140 10.33 -16.34 -9.16
CA SER A 140 11.45 -15.84 -9.95
C SER A 140 12.63 -16.79 -9.88
N ALA A 141 13.70 -16.47 -10.59
CA ALA A 141 14.94 -17.23 -10.61
C ALA A 141 15.58 -17.33 -9.20
N ILE A 142 16.53 -18.24 -9.08
CA ILE A 142 17.34 -18.43 -7.88
C ILE A 142 18.28 -17.22 -7.70
N PRO A 143 18.49 -16.70 -6.47
CA PRO A 143 19.44 -15.62 -6.23
C PRO A 143 20.84 -15.97 -6.75
N GLY A 144 21.49 -15.04 -7.44
CA GLY A 144 22.82 -15.26 -8.01
C GLY A 144 22.85 -16.03 -9.34
N GLN A 145 21.72 -16.57 -9.81
CA GLN A 145 21.55 -17.06 -11.18
C GLN A 145 20.93 -16.01 -12.12
N GLY A 146 21.03 -14.73 -11.75
CA GLY A 146 20.83 -13.62 -12.68
C GLY A 146 21.97 -13.56 -13.70
N GLU A 147 22.23 -14.67 -14.40
CA GLU A 147 23.11 -14.69 -15.55
C GLU A 147 22.48 -13.81 -16.62
N GLN A 148 23.31 -12.90 -17.12
CA GLN A 148 23.06 -12.08 -18.30
C GLN A 148 22.16 -12.83 -19.27
N ALA A 149 20.94 -12.30 -19.50
CA ALA A 149 20.16 -12.75 -20.63
C ALA A 149 21.11 -12.76 -21.84
N PRO A 150 21.29 -13.90 -22.52
CA PRO A 150 22.21 -13.95 -23.66
C PRO A 150 21.83 -12.82 -24.61
N PRO A 151 22.81 -12.04 -25.12
CA PRO A 151 22.51 -10.88 -25.94
C PRO A 151 21.58 -11.34 -27.06
N LEU A 152 20.46 -10.63 -27.22
CA LEU A 152 19.46 -10.96 -28.23
C LEU A 152 20.18 -11.07 -29.58
N PRO A 153 20.09 -12.22 -30.27
CA PRO A 153 20.72 -12.34 -31.58
C PRO A 153 20.03 -11.36 -32.53
N GLY A 154 20.78 -10.37 -33.03
CA GLY A 154 20.35 -9.53 -34.16
C GLY A 154 20.28 -8.02 -33.94
N ILE A 155 20.92 -7.44 -32.93
CA ILE A 155 21.11 -5.97 -32.86
C ILE A 155 22.60 -5.67 -33.00
N ASN A 156 23.05 -5.48 -34.25
CA ASN A 156 24.30 -4.83 -34.61
C ASN A 156 23.99 -3.47 -35.21
#